data_AF-A0A1W9W8N3-F1
#
_entry.id   AF-A0A1W9W8N3-F1
#
_cell.length_a   1.000
_cell.length_b   1.000
_cell.length_c   1.000
_cell.angle_alpha   90.00
_cell.angle_beta   90.00
_cell.angle_gamma   90.00
#
_symmetry.space_group_name_H-M   'P 1'
#
loop_
_entity.id
_entity.type
_entity.pdbx_description
1 polymer ?
#
loop_
_entity_poly.entity_id
_entity_poly.type
_entity_poly.pdbx_seq_one_letter_code
_entity_poly.pdbx_strand_id
1 'polypeptide(L)'
;MNNDKPGNNSIKDESKGEILVCQSDNGQVKLDVRLEEETVWLTQPLMAQLFQTTQQNISQHILNIYEERELLPKATHKKFLLVRPEGKRRVRRSLDYYNLDMIISVGYRIKSLIATRFRIWATQRLKEYIIKGFAMDDERLKNPPVKGSAVPDYFGEMLERIRDIRASERRMYLRVREIFAMATDYEPSWPETTKFFSIIQNKLHFAATGMTAAELIRSRADHSNANMGLTSWKGDEVRKTDVTIAKNYLKETEIDELNRIVVMWLDYAEDQAKRRKQVFMKDWGKKLNAFLRFNDRNVLPNAGKVKKKAANGHARKEYEKFEMRRREYKESMAEKEYMLQLEEAAKMLPAEKKGESENG
;
A
#
# COMPACT_ATOMS: atom_id res chain seq x y z
N MET A 1 -11.92 27.99 55.85
CA MET A 1 -10.61 27.32 55.98
C MET A 1 -10.33 26.54 54.71
N ASN A 2 -9.38 27.06 53.94
CA ASN A 2 -8.51 26.44 52.95
C ASN A 2 -8.67 24.94 52.66
N ASN A 3 -8.82 24.58 51.38
CA ASN A 3 -7.69 24.12 50.56
C ASN A 3 -8.14 23.75 49.13
N ASP A 4 -8.24 24.75 48.25
CA ASP A 4 -8.18 24.51 46.81
C ASP A 4 -6.73 24.15 46.43
N LYS A 5 -6.48 22.86 46.17
CA LYS A 5 -5.29 22.42 45.45
C LYS A 5 -5.54 22.65 43.95
N PRO A 6 -4.72 23.44 43.23
CA PRO A 6 -4.88 23.55 41.80
C PRO A 6 -4.42 22.23 41.16
N GLY A 7 -5.35 21.57 40.46
CA GLY A 7 -5.08 20.40 39.65
C GLY A 7 -3.98 20.70 38.63
N ASN A 8 -2.90 19.94 38.74
CA ASN A 8 -1.77 19.99 37.83
C ASN A 8 -2.17 19.36 36.48
N ASN A 9 -2.86 20.13 35.63
CA ASN A 9 -3.10 19.77 34.24
C ASN A 9 -1.78 19.94 33.45
N SER A 10 -0.94 18.91 33.55
CA SER A 10 0.15 18.65 32.61
C SER A 10 -0.47 18.16 31.30
N ILE A 11 -0.79 19.11 30.41
CA ILE A 11 -1.06 18.79 29.00
C ILE A 11 0.27 18.28 28.45
N LYS A 12 0.38 16.95 28.29
CA LYS A 12 1.52 16.31 27.64
C LYS A 12 1.54 16.75 26.17
N ASP A 13 2.71 17.15 25.71
CA ASP A 13 3.02 17.42 24.31
C ASP A 13 3.17 16.06 23.61
N GLU A 14 2.05 15.41 23.30
CA GLU A 14 1.96 13.97 22.94
C GLU A 14 2.54 13.60 21.56
N SER A 15 3.07 14.54 20.77
CA SER A 15 3.51 14.29 19.38
C SER A 15 5.02 14.49 19.13
N LYS A 16 5.86 14.39 20.17
CA LYS A 16 7.32 14.45 20.01
C LYS A 16 7.89 13.03 19.84
N GLY A 17 8.56 12.79 18.71
CA GLY A 17 9.24 11.53 18.42
C GLY A 17 10.72 11.78 18.12
N GLU A 18 11.59 10.86 18.50
CA GLU A 18 12.97 10.88 18.05
C GLU A 18 13.08 10.06 16.76
N ILE A 19 13.58 10.66 15.67
CA ILE A 19 13.95 9.92 14.45
C ILE A 19 15.40 10.18 14.15
N LEU A 20 16.13 9.09 13.92
CA LEU A 20 17.47 9.11 13.35
C LEU A 20 17.36 9.42 11.85
N VAL A 21 17.76 10.63 11.46
CA VAL A 21 17.68 11.08 10.05
C VAL A 21 18.90 10.60 9.24
N CYS A 22 20.06 10.42 9.87
CA CYS A 22 21.29 9.93 9.22
C CYS A 22 22.20 9.19 10.22
N GLN A 23 22.60 7.96 9.87
CA GLN A 23 23.76 7.30 10.48
C GLN A 23 24.95 7.45 9.53
N SER A 24 26.05 8.00 10.04
CA SER A 24 27.36 7.95 9.41
C SER A 24 28.37 7.53 10.48
N ASP A 25 29.41 6.82 10.07
CA ASP A 25 30.44 6.21 10.93
C ASP A 25 31.12 7.17 11.92
N ASN A 26 31.01 8.50 11.71
CA ASN A 26 31.60 9.54 12.57
C ASN A 26 30.59 10.60 13.09
N GLY A 27 29.30 10.26 13.26
CA GLY A 27 28.40 11.14 14.00
C GLY A 27 26.92 10.87 13.73
N GLN A 28 26.22 10.37 14.74
CA GLN A 28 24.77 10.33 14.76
C GLN A 28 24.23 11.74 15.02
N VAL A 29 23.50 12.32 14.06
CA VAL A 29 22.70 13.52 14.34
C VAL A 29 21.36 13.04 14.86
N LYS A 30 21.20 13.03 16.19
CA LYS A 30 19.89 12.85 16.82
C LYS A 30 19.15 14.18 16.79
N LEU A 31 17.95 14.18 16.22
CA LEU A 31 17.05 15.32 16.20
C LEU A 31 15.72 14.92 16.82
N ASP A 32 15.22 15.77 17.70
CA ASP A 32 13.83 15.72 18.12
C ASP A 32 12.98 16.17 16.93
N VAL A 33 12.20 15.24 16.38
CA VAL A 33 11.34 15.52 15.25
C VAL A 33 9.88 15.42 15.67
N ARG A 34 9.01 16.12 14.95
CA ARG A 34 7.57 15.91 15.11
C ARG A 34 7.10 14.91 14.07
N LEU A 35 6.42 13.86 14.53
CA LEU A 35 5.74 12.91 13.67
C LEU A 35 4.24 13.16 13.74
N GLU A 36 3.65 13.51 12.61
CA GLU A 36 2.22 13.76 12.49
C GLU A 36 1.80 13.55 11.04
N GLU A 37 0.62 12.97 10.81
CA GLU A 37 0.09 12.68 9.46
C GLU A 37 1.09 11.86 8.61
N GLU A 38 1.71 10.84 9.22
CA GLU A 38 2.66 9.91 8.57
C GLU A 38 3.89 10.58 7.95
N THR A 39 4.19 11.83 8.32
CA THR A 39 5.37 12.54 7.83
C THR A 39 6.18 13.16 8.98
N VAL A 40 7.42 13.52 8.64
CA VAL A 40 8.37 14.16 9.55
C VAL A 40 8.27 15.66 9.37
N TRP A 41 8.16 16.38 10.49
CA TRP A 41 8.07 17.83 10.51
C TRP A 41 9.26 18.45 11.25
N LEU A 42 9.93 19.40 10.60
CA LEU A 42 11.04 20.18 11.18
C LEU A 42 10.78 21.69 11.04
N THR A 43 11.26 22.47 12.02
CA THR A 43 11.34 23.92 11.90
C THR A 43 12.59 24.33 11.12
N GLN A 44 12.66 25.55 10.59
CA GLN A 44 13.89 26.03 9.92
C GLN A 44 15.14 25.98 10.81
N PRO A 45 15.08 26.32 12.12
CA PRO A 45 16.21 26.11 13.03
C PRO A 45 16.66 24.64 13.14
N LEU A 46 15.73 23.69 13.20
CA LEU A 46 16.08 22.26 13.25
C LEU A 46 16.68 21.78 11.92
N MET A 47 16.19 22.28 10.78
CA MET A 47 16.80 22.01 9.47
C MET A 47 18.22 22.62 9.36
N ALA A 48 18.41 23.82 9.90
CA ALA A 48 19.71 24.48 9.96
C ALA A 48 20.72 23.66 10.79
N GLN A 49 20.27 23.12 11.94
CA GLN A 49 21.04 22.19 12.76
C GLN A 49 21.35 20.88 12.02
N LEU A 50 20.34 20.26 11.40
CA LEU A 50 20.47 19.02 10.64
C LEU A 50 21.53 19.14 9.55
N PHE A 51 21.43 20.18 8.72
CA PHE A 51 22.31 20.35 7.57
C PHE A 51 23.56 21.18 7.86
N GLN A 52 23.82 21.55 9.13
CA GLN A 52 24.94 22.39 9.55
C GLN A 52 25.08 23.65 8.68
N THR A 53 24.00 24.42 8.59
CA THR A 53 23.95 25.69 7.85
C THR A 53 23.23 26.76 8.67
N THR A 54 23.07 27.96 8.13
CA THR A 54 22.35 29.04 8.79
C THR A 54 20.84 28.94 8.51
N GLN A 55 20.02 29.40 9.45
CA GLN A 55 18.57 29.49 9.24
C GLN A 55 18.24 30.36 8.00
N GLN A 56 18.99 31.44 7.78
CA GLN A 56 18.79 32.31 6.61
C GLN A 56 19.01 31.56 5.29
N ASN A 57 20.01 30.68 5.22
CA ASN A 57 20.23 29.84 4.05
C ASN A 57 19.08 28.84 3.84
N ILE A 58 18.54 28.27 4.92
CA ILE A 58 17.32 27.45 4.86
C ILE A 58 16.14 28.26 4.30
N SER A 59 15.91 29.47 4.81
CA SER A 59 14.83 30.35 4.34
C SER A 59 14.96 30.65 2.84
N GLN A 60 16.18 30.93 2.37
CA GLN A 60 16.43 31.20 0.95
C GLN A 60 16.12 29.98 0.07
N HIS A 61 16.55 28.78 0.48
CA HIS A 61 16.25 27.57 -0.30
C HIS A 61 14.75 27.26 -0.35
N ILE A 62 14.02 27.44 0.76
CA ILE A 62 12.57 27.26 0.81
C ILE A 62 11.87 28.22 -0.16
N LEU A 63 12.28 29.50 -0.17
CA LEU A 63 11.73 30.50 -1.08
C LEU A 63 11.94 30.10 -2.55
N ASN A 64 13.16 29.72 -2.92
CA ASN A 64 13.48 29.29 -4.28
C ASN A 64 12.68 28.04 -4.69
N ILE A 65 12.51 27.06 -3.80
CA ILE A 65 11.71 25.84 -4.05
C ILE A 65 10.25 26.20 -4.41
N TYR A 66 9.68 27.17 -3.71
CA TYR A 66 8.32 27.65 -4.00
C TYR A 66 8.24 28.48 -5.28
N GLU A 67 9.23 29.33 -5.56
CA GLU A 67 9.30 30.11 -6.80
C GLU A 67 9.43 29.21 -8.04
N GLU A 68 10.23 28.14 -7.94
CA GLU A 68 10.39 27.13 -8.98
C GLU A 68 9.17 26.20 -9.12
N ARG A 69 8.19 26.33 -8.21
CA ARG A 69 6.98 25.48 -8.15
C ARG A 69 7.30 23.99 -8.01
N GLU A 70 8.45 23.63 -7.45
CA GLU A 70 8.78 22.24 -7.11
C GLU A 70 7.81 21.72 -6.03
N LEU A 71 7.51 22.57 -5.05
CA LEU A 71 6.56 22.29 -3.97
C LEU A 71 5.57 23.43 -3.80
N LEU A 72 4.40 23.13 -3.22
CA LEU A 72 3.39 24.14 -2.88
C LEU A 72 3.35 24.38 -1.36
N PRO A 73 3.26 25.65 -0.89
CA PRO A 73 3.23 25.95 0.54
C PRO A 73 2.13 25.21 1.29
N LYS A 74 0.91 25.18 0.74
CA LYS A 74 -0.25 24.53 1.40
C LYS A 74 -0.04 23.04 1.70
N ALA A 75 0.83 22.35 0.97
CA ALA A 75 1.08 20.92 1.12
C ALA A 75 2.30 20.61 2.00
N THR A 76 3.20 21.58 2.19
CA THR A 76 4.53 21.34 2.79
C THR A 76 4.80 22.16 4.04
N HIS A 77 3.89 23.06 4.40
CA HIS A 77 4.01 23.98 5.53
C HIS A 77 2.79 23.88 6.44
N LYS A 78 3.02 23.78 7.76
CA LYS A 78 1.98 23.77 8.78
C LYS A 78 2.42 24.57 10.00
N LYS A 79 1.48 25.27 10.62
CA LYS A 79 1.70 25.99 11.88
C LYS A 79 1.31 25.11 13.05
N PHE A 80 2.22 24.91 13.98
CA PHE A 80 1.97 24.17 15.21
C PHE A 80 2.02 25.10 16.43
N LEU A 81 1.08 24.92 17.35
CA LEU A 81 1.05 25.63 18.61
C LEU A 81 1.98 24.93 19.60
N LEU A 82 3.06 25.61 19.99
CA LEU A 82 3.93 25.19 21.06
C LEU A 82 3.56 25.96 22.34
N VAL A 83 3.28 25.23 23.42
CA VAL A 83 3.07 25.81 24.75
C VAL A 83 4.34 25.59 25.56
N ARG A 84 5.06 26.67 25.88
CA ARG A 84 6.28 26.59 26.71
C ARG A 84 6.08 27.35 28.02
N PRO A 85 6.53 26.81 29.16
CA PRO A 85 6.63 27.59 30.39
C PRO A 85 7.83 28.57 30.28
N GLU A 86 7.56 29.87 30.36
CA GLU A 86 8.57 30.92 30.52
C GLU A 86 8.38 31.55 31.91
N GLY A 87 9.24 31.18 32.86
CA GLY A 87 9.09 31.54 34.27
C GLY A 87 7.79 31.00 34.87
N LYS A 88 6.92 31.88 35.40
CA LYS A 88 5.59 31.52 35.93
C LYS A 88 4.47 31.51 34.87
N ARG A 89 4.74 31.91 33.62
CA ARG A 89 3.72 32.09 32.57
C ARG A 89 3.80 30.96 31.54
N ARG A 90 2.63 30.45 31.10
CA ARG A 90 2.53 29.57 29.94
C ARG A 90 2.35 30.44 28.69
N VAL A 91 3.33 30.45 27.80
CA VAL A 91 3.29 31.22 26.55
C VAL A 91 2.97 30.26 25.40
N ARG A 92 1.97 30.60 24.60
CA ARG A 92 1.63 29.89 23.36
C ARG A 92 2.32 30.60 22.19
N ARG A 93 3.17 29.90 21.45
CA ARG A 93 3.76 30.41 20.19
C ARG A 93 3.34 29.51 19.05
N SER A 94 2.92 30.11 17.95
CA SER A 94 2.76 29.40 16.68
C SER A 94 4.13 29.34 16.00
N LEU A 95 4.60 28.14 15.71
CA LEU A 95 5.85 27.91 14.98
C LEU A 95 5.56 27.30 13.62
N ASP A 96 6.34 27.71 12.62
CA ASP A 96 6.28 27.17 11.27
C ASP A 96 7.10 25.88 11.16
N TYR A 97 6.47 24.83 10.67
CA TYR A 97 7.09 23.54 10.40
C TYR A 97 6.96 23.18 8.92
N TYR A 98 7.93 22.41 8.46
CA TYR A 98 8.06 21.94 7.09
C TYR A 98 8.14 20.42 7.07
N ASN A 99 7.44 19.79 6.13
CA ASN A 99 7.31 18.34 6.03
C ASN A 99 8.56 17.68 5.42
N LEU A 100 8.53 16.35 5.32
CA LEU A 100 9.65 15.56 4.79
C LEU A 100 10.06 15.95 3.37
N ASP A 101 9.11 16.26 2.49
CA ASP A 101 9.41 16.65 1.10
C ASP A 101 10.27 17.91 1.06
N MET A 102 9.89 18.93 1.84
CA MET A 102 10.68 20.16 1.95
C MET A 102 12.06 19.89 2.54
N ILE A 103 12.16 19.06 3.58
CA ILE A 103 13.44 18.69 4.21
C ILE A 103 14.36 18.01 3.19
N ILE A 104 13.83 17.11 2.37
CA ILE A 104 14.57 16.43 1.30
C ILE A 104 15.04 17.45 0.27
N SER A 105 14.14 18.26 -0.30
CA SER A 105 14.47 19.25 -1.34
C SER A 105 15.55 20.23 -0.88
N VAL A 106 15.44 20.74 0.35
CA VAL A 106 16.45 21.60 0.97
C VAL A 106 17.78 20.85 1.15
N GLY A 107 17.75 19.61 1.64
CA GLY A 107 18.94 18.78 1.81
C GLY A 107 19.70 18.52 0.51
N TYR A 108 19.01 18.45 -0.63
CA TYR A 108 19.65 18.32 -1.94
C TYR A 108 20.34 19.60 -2.42
N ARG A 109 19.84 20.78 -2.02
CA ARG A 109 20.37 22.10 -2.44
C ARG A 109 21.49 22.63 -1.55
N ILE A 110 21.57 22.19 -0.29
CA ILE A 110 22.59 22.68 0.65
C ILE A 110 23.99 22.13 0.34
N LYS A 111 24.98 23.01 0.41
CA LYS A 111 26.41 22.66 0.37
C LYS A 111 26.97 22.53 1.78
N SER A 112 26.89 21.34 2.37
CA SER A 112 27.55 21.00 3.63
C SER A 112 28.01 19.54 3.63
N LEU A 113 28.91 19.17 4.56
CA LEU A 113 29.37 17.79 4.69
C LEU A 113 28.21 16.82 5.00
N ILE A 114 27.28 17.24 5.87
CA ILE A 114 26.10 16.43 6.21
C ILE A 114 25.14 16.35 5.03
N ALA A 115 24.87 17.44 4.31
CA ALA A 115 24.02 17.39 3.12
C ALA A 115 24.60 16.45 2.05
N THR A 116 25.93 16.43 1.88
CA THR A 116 26.60 15.47 1.00
C THR A 116 26.42 14.03 1.46
N ARG A 117 26.59 13.75 2.77
CA ARG A 117 26.35 12.40 3.32
C ARG A 117 24.89 11.98 3.19
N PHE A 118 23.95 12.88 3.45
CA PHE A 118 22.53 12.67 3.26
C PHE A 118 22.22 12.27 1.81
N ARG A 119 22.77 13.00 0.82
CA ARG A 119 22.62 12.66 -0.61
C ARG A 119 23.21 11.30 -0.95
N ILE A 120 24.40 10.96 -0.43
CA ILE A 120 25.01 9.64 -0.62
C ILE A 120 24.09 8.53 -0.07
N TRP A 121 23.61 8.69 1.18
CA TRP A 121 22.71 7.75 1.82
C TRP A 121 21.38 7.60 1.05
N ALA A 122 20.74 8.70 0.67
CA ALA A 122 19.49 8.69 -0.09
C ALA A 122 19.67 8.01 -1.46
N THR A 123 20.78 8.30 -2.14
CA THR A 123 21.11 7.67 -3.43
C THR A 123 21.35 6.16 -3.28
N GLN A 124 21.98 5.72 -2.18
CA GLN A 124 22.16 4.31 -1.90
C GLN A 124 20.81 3.60 -1.66
N ARG A 125 19.88 4.20 -0.90
CA ARG A 125 18.53 3.65 -0.69
C ARG A 125 17.73 3.58 -1.99
N LEU A 126 17.80 4.62 -2.82
CA LEU A 126 17.15 4.63 -4.13
C LEU A 126 17.74 3.55 -5.06
N LYS A 127 19.07 3.44 -5.10
CA LYS A 127 19.76 2.40 -5.88
C LYS A 127 19.37 1.00 -5.41
N GLU A 128 19.30 0.79 -4.11
CA GLU A 128 18.88 -0.47 -3.51
C GLU A 128 17.45 -0.83 -3.92
N TYR A 129 16.51 0.12 -3.83
CA TYR A 129 15.15 -0.07 -4.28
C TYR A 129 15.07 -0.40 -5.78
N ILE A 130 15.78 0.34 -6.64
CA ILE A 130 15.78 0.11 -8.08
C ILE A 130 16.35 -1.27 -8.45
N ILE A 131 17.43 -1.71 -7.80
CA ILE A 131 18.10 -2.97 -8.14
C ILE A 131 17.39 -4.19 -7.51
N LYS A 132 17.03 -4.11 -6.22
CA LYS A 132 16.48 -5.24 -5.46
C LYS A 132 14.95 -5.28 -5.46
N GLY A 133 14.29 -4.15 -5.71
CA GLY A 133 12.84 -3.98 -5.59
C GLY A 133 12.36 -3.63 -4.18
N PHE A 134 13.26 -3.40 -3.21
CA PHE A 134 12.92 -2.99 -1.84
C PHE A 134 14.10 -2.25 -1.19
N ALA A 135 13.81 -1.41 -0.19
CA ALA A 135 14.79 -0.83 0.74
C ALA A 135 14.25 -1.02 2.16
N MET A 136 15.12 -1.32 3.13
CA MET A 136 14.71 -1.71 4.48
C MET A 136 15.67 -1.15 5.52
N ASP A 137 15.13 -0.76 6.68
CA ASP A 137 15.90 -0.40 7.87
C ASP A 137 15.82 -1.57 8.87
N ASP A 138 16.72 -2.54 8.70
CA ASP A 138 16.77 -3.76 9.50
C ASP A 138 16.88 -3.47 11.01
N GLU A 139 17.67 -2.48 11.40
CA GLU A 139 17.90 -2.16 12.81
C GLU A 139 16.65 -1.56 13.45
N ARG A 140 15.92 -0.68 12.75
CA ARG A 140 14.63 -0.19 13.25
C ARG A 140 13.59 -1.30 13.35
N LEU A 141 13.55 -2.23 12.40
CA LEU A 141 12.58 -3.33 12.40
C LEU A 141 12.88 -4.40 13.48
N LYS A 142 14.16 -4.59 13.85
CA LYS A 142 14.57 -5.45 14.96
C LYS A 142 14.29 -4.83 16.33
N ASN A 143 14.30 -3.50 16.42
CA ASN A 143 14.19 -2.76 17.67
C ASN A 143 12.88 -1.93 17.66
N PRO A 144 11.73 -2.56 17.95
CA PRO A 144 10.44 -1.88 17.88
C PRO A 144 10.39 -0.69 18.86
N PRO A 145 9.64 0.37 18.52
CA PRO A 145 9.49 1.52 19.39
C PRO A 145 8.95 1.11 20.77
N VAL A 146 9.58 1.61 21.84
CA VAL A 146 9.09 1.39 23.21
C VAL A 146 7.71 2.02 23.42
N LYS A 147 6.92 1.42 24.33
CA LYS A 147 5.56 1.88 24.66
C LYS A 147 5.56 3.37 25.03
N GLY A 148 4.88 4.20 24.23
CA GLY A 148 4.87 5.66 24.36
C GLY A 148 5.73 6.42 23.33
N SER A 149 6.40 5.72 22.41
CA SER A 149 7.04 6.35 21.26
C SER A 149 6.01 6.93 20.29
N ALA A 150 6.26 8.13 19.78
CA ALA A 150 5.47 8.74 18.70
C ALA A 150 5.77 8.13 17.32
N VAL A 151 6.74 7.22 17.21
CA VAL A 151 7.11 6.54 15.97
C VAL A 151 6.25 5.28 15.81
N PRO A 152 5.43 5.17 14.73
CA PRO A 152 4.65 3.95 14.49
C PRO A 152 5.54 2.75 14.17
N ASP A 153 5.07 1.57 14.58
CA ASP A 153 5.66 0.28 14.23
C ASP A 153 4.96 -0.28 12.97
N TYR A 154 5.70 -0.34 11.87
CA TYR A 154 5.22 -0.85 10.58
C TYR A 154 5.61 -2.30 10.32
N PHE A 155 6.16 -3.02 11.30
CA PHE A 155 6.59 -4.41 11.12
C PHE A 155 5.42 -5.33 10.73
N GLY A 156 4.24 -5.11 11.33
CA GLY A 156 3.01 -5.86 11.00
C GLY A 156 2.59 -5.68 9.54
N GLU A 157 2.52 -4.44 9.06
CA GLU A 157 2.18 -4.11 7.67
C GLU A 157 3.21 -4.72 6.70
N MET A 158 4.50 -4.63 7.02
CA MET A 158 5.56 -5.24 6.22
C MET A 158 5.36 -6.77 6.10
N LEU A 159 5.04 -7.46 7.20
CA LEU A 159 4.76 -8.89 7.17
C LEU A 159 3.53 -9.24 6.32
N GLU A 160 2.50 -8.39 6.33
CA GLU A 160 1.32 -8.56 5.48
C GLU A 160 1.63 -8.39 4.01
N ARG A 161 2.39 -7.35 3.65
CA ARG A 161 2.87 -7.14 2.27
C ARG A 161 3.73 -8.31 1.79
N ILE A 162 4.65 -8.81 2.63
CA ILE A 162 5.45 -10.00 2.30
C ILE A 162 4.55 -11.22 2.11
N ARG A 163 3.54 -11.43 2.97
CA ARG A 163 2.59 -12.53 2.84
C ARG A 163 1.81 -12.47 1.53
N ASP A 164 1.29 -11.31 1.14
CA ASP A 164 0.59 -11.16 -0.13
C ASP A 164 1.51 -11.37 -1.34
N ILE A 165 2.74 -10.85 -1.30
CA ILE A 165 3.74 -11.10 -2.35
C ILE A 165 4.03 -12.61 -2.47
N ARG A 166 4.27 -13.30 -1.34
CA ARG A 166 4.54 -14.75 -1.32
C ARG A 166 3.36 -15.57 -1.82
N ALA A 167 2.13 -15.14 -1.51
CA ALA A 167 0.91 -15.82 -1.90
C ALA A 167 0.39 -15.43 -3.30
N SER A 168 1.03 -14.47 -3.98
CA SER A 168 0.74 -14.19 -5.38
C SER A 168 0.87 -15.46 -6.22
N GLU A 169 -0.07 -15.70 -7.14
CA GLU A 169 -0.13 -16.95 -7.92
C GLU A 169 1.19 -17.25 -8.63
N ARG A 170 1.89 -16.23 -9.14
CA ARG A 170 3.20 -16.38 -9.78
C ARG A 170 4.28 -16.83 -8.80
N ARG A 171 4.38 -16.23 -7.61
CA ARG A 171 5.38 -16.60 -6.60
C ARG A 171 5.08 -17.97 -6.01
N MET A 172 3.81 -18.25 -5.73
CA MET A 172 3.36 -19.58 -5.32
C MET A 172 3.73 -20.61 -6.39
N TYR A 173 3.40 -20.37 -7.67
CA TYR A 173 3.71 -21.31 -8.74
C TYR A 173 5.22 -21.57 -8.87
N LEU A 174 6.05 -20.52 -8.87
CA LEU A 174 7.51 -20.68 -8.92
C LEU A 174 8.03 -21.47 -7.72
N ARG A 175 7.56 -21.13 -6.51
CA ARG A 175 8.04 -21.78 -5.29
C ARG A 175 7.60 -23.23 -5.18
N VAL A 176 6.35 -23.51 -5.53
CA VAL A 176 5.84 -24.88 -5.67
C VAL A 176 6.71 -25.60 -6.72
N ARG A 177 6.89 -25.07 -7.93
CA ARG A 177 7.78 -25.70 -8.91
C ARG A 177 9.19 -25.99 -8.40
N GLU A 178 9.81 -25.10 -7.64
CA GLU A 178 11.13 -25.35 -7.05
C GLU A 178 11.14 -26.51 -6.05
N ILE A 179 10.15 -26.55 -5.15
CA ILE A 179 9.98 -27.62 -4.16
C ILE A 179 9.70 -28.96 -4.85
N PHE A 180 8.82 -28.93 -5.86
CA PHE A 180 8.36 -30.10 -6.57
C PHE A 180 9.35 -30.58 -7.63
N ALA A 181 10.24 -29.73 -8.15
CA ALA A 181 11.39 -30.16 -8.96
C ALA A 181 12.36 -31.05 -8.18
N MET A 182 12.27 -31.07 -6.84
CA MET A 182 12.98 -32.03 -5.98
C MET A 182 12.23 -33.36 -5.83
N ALA A 183 10.98 -33.46 -6.28
CA ALA A 183 10.25 -34.72 -6.34
C ALA A 183 10.80 -35.58 -7.48
N THR A 184 10.85 -36.89 -7.25
CA THR A 184 11.48 -37.85 -8.18
C THR A 184 10.73 -37.98 -9.50
N ASP A 185 9.42 -37.71 -9.51
CA ASP A 185 8.50 -37.89 -10.65
C ASP A 185 7.98 -36.57 -11.24
N TYR A 186 8.64 -35.43 -10.98
CA TYR A 186 8.21 -34.14 -11.50
C TYR A 186 8.73 -33.87 -12.92
N GLU A 187 7.80 -33.66 -13.84
CA GLU A 187 8.08 -33.21 -15.21
C GLU A 187 7.14 -32.05 -15.58
N PRO A 188 7.65 -30.82 -15.82
CA PRO A 188 6.83 -29.64 -16.09
C PRO A 188 5.89 -29.78 -17.29
N SER A 189 6.31 -30.55 -18.30
CA SER A 189 5.57 -30.70 -19.56
C SER A 189 4.40 -31.68 -19.49
N TRP A 190 4.29 -32.46 -18.40
CA TRP A 190 3.28 -33.50 -18.30
C TRP A 190 1.87 -32.97 -17.94
N PRO A 191 0.80 -33.50 -18.58
CA PRO A 191 -0.58 -33.17 -18.22
C PRO A 191 -0.92 -33.41 -16.75
N GLU A 192 -0.33 -34.44 -16.15
CA GLU A 192 -0.49 -34.84 -14.75
C GLU A 192 -0.03 -33.73 -13.80
N THR A 193 1.09 -33.08 -14.11
CA THR A 193 1.64 -31.94 -13.36
C THR A 193 0.65 -30.78 -13.37
N THR A 194 0.13 -30.41 -14.55
CA THR A 194 -0.87 -29.34 -14.68
C THR A 194 -2.15 -29.64 -13.90
N LYS A 195 -2.63 -30.89 -13.97
CA LYS A 195 -3.80 -31.36 -13.21
C LYS A 195 -3.55 -31.27 -11.71
N PHE A 196 -2.37 -31.64 -11.26
CA PHE A 196 -1.98 -31.58 -9.86
C PHE A 196 -1.98 -30.14 -9.31
N PHE A 197 -1.39 -29.18 -10.04
CA PHE A 197 -1.43 -27.76 -9.65
C PHE A 197 -2.86 -27.23 -9.51
N SER A 198 -3.75 -27.59 -10.45
CA SER A 198 -5.18 -27.24 -10.39
C SER A 198 -5.86 -27.82 -9.14
N ILE A 199 -5.50 -29.05 -8.74
CA ILE A 199 -6.01 -29.68 -7.50
C ILE A 199 -5.53 -28.93 -6.26
N ILE A 200 -4.24 -28.57 -6.18
CA ILE A 200 -3.70 -27.78 -5.06
C ILE A 200 -4.41 -26.43 -4.97
N GLN A 201 -4.52 -25.72 -6.09
CA GLN A 201 -5.15 -24.40 -6.12
C GLN A 201 -6.60 -24.47 -5.62
N ASN A 202 -7.39 -25.44 -6.09
CA ASN A 202 -8.76 -25.62 -5.64
C ASN A 202 -8.87 -25.99 -4.15
N LYS A 203 -7.95 -26.80 -3.62
CA LYS A 203 -7.90 -27.12 -2.18
C LYS A 203 -7.62 -25.89 -1.33
N LEU A 204 -6.70 -25.03 -1.76
CA LEU A 204 -6.34 -23.81 -1.04
C LEU A 204 -7.47 -22.77 -1.09
N HIS A 205 -8.11 -22.57 -2.25
CA HIS A 205 -9.31 -21.72 -2.34
C HIS A 205 -10.45 -22.26 -1.48
N PHE A 206 -10.69 -23.57 -1.50
CA PHE A 206 -11.75 -24.17 -0.70
C PHE A 206 -11.47 -24.04 0.80
N ALA A 207 -10.22 -24.19 1.23
CA ALA A 207 -9.83 -24.01 2.62
C ALA A 207 -10.04 -22.56 3.12
N ALA A 208 -9.98 -21.57 2.24
CA ALA A 208 -10.19 -20.15 2.57
C ALA A 208 -11.65 -19.66 2.35
N THR A 209 -12.43 -20.31 1.49
CA THR A 209 -13.74 -19.78 1.04
C THR A 209 -14.90 -20.77 1.13
N GLY A 210 -14.61 -22.06 1.35
CA GLY A 210 -15.58 -23.14 1.17
C GLY A 210 -15.96 -23.43 -0.29
N MET A 211 -15.30 -22.82 -1.27
CA MET A 211 -15.58 -22.97 -2.70
C MET A 211 -14.30 -23.25 -3.50
N THR A 212 -14.43 -24.03 -4.57
CA THR A 212 -13.38 -24.10 -5.60
C THR A 212 -13.31 -22.79 -6.37
N ALA A 213 -12.21 -22.55 -7.09
CA ALA A 213 -12.04 -21.34 -7.91
C ALA A 213 -13.19 -21.16 -8.93
N ALA A 214 -13.66 -22.25 -9.51
CA ALA A 214 -14.75 -22.23 -10.48
C ALA A 214 -16.11 -21.94 -9.83
N GLU A 215 -16.38 -22.48 -8.64
CA GLU A 215 -17.59 -22.18 -7.87
C GLU A 215 -17.62 -20.73 -7.40
N LEU A 216 -16.47 -20.21 -6.97
CA LEU A 216 -16.31 -18.81 -6.56
C LEU A 216 -16.64 -17.85 -7.71
N ILE A 217 -16.04 -18.05 -8.88
CA ILE A 217 -16.32 -17.23 -10.07
C ILE A 217 -17.79 -17.35 -10.47
N ARG A 218 -18.35 -18.57 -10.50
CA ARG A 218 -19.74 -18.78 -10.89
C ARG A 218 -20.74 -18.14 -9.93
N SER A 219 -20.42 -18.09 -8.64
CA SER A 219 -21.31 -17.51 -7.62
C SER A 219 -21.20 -16.00 -7.51
N ARG A 220 -20.02 -15.41 -7.78
CA ARG A 220 -19.75 -13.98 -7.52
C ARG A 220 -19.70 -13.09 -8.76
N ALA A 221 -19.44 -13.64 -9.94
CA ALA A 221 -19.45 -12.87 -11.17
C ALA A 221 -20.88 -12.50 -11.55
N ASP A 222 -21.24 -11.23 -11.36
CA ASP A 222 -22.58 -10.72 -11.59
C ASP A 222 -22.52 -9.27 -12.10
N HIS A 223 -22.98 -9.05 -13.32
CA HIS A 223 -22.97 -7.74 -13.97
C HIS A 223 -23.77 -6.65 -13.25
N SER A 224 -24.72 -7.03 -12.39
CA SER A 224 -25.54 -6.09 -11.63
C SER A 224 -24.77 -5.43 -10.49
N ASN A 225 -23.76 -6.11 -9.94
CA ASN A 225 -22.91 -5.58 -8.87
C ASN A 225 -21.95 -4.50 -9.39
N ALA A 226 -21.47 -3.65 -8.49
CA ALA A 226 -20.35 -2.76 -8.77
C ALA A 226 -19.12 -3.59 -9.18
N ASN A 227 -18.46 -3.21 -10.26
CA ASN A 227 -17.28 -3.90 -10.80
C ASN A 227 -17.46 -5.43 -10.94
N MET A 228 -18.69 -5.88 -11.22
CA MET A 228 -19.08 -7.29 -11.31
C MET A 228 -18.88 -8.14 -10.05
N GLY A 229 -18.72 -7.52 -8.88
CA GLY A 229 -18.39 -8.22 -7.64
C GLY A 229 -16.89 -8.52 -7.48
N LEU A 230 -16.02 -7.98 -8.34
CA LEU A 230 -14.58 -8.02 -8.12
C LEU A 230 -14.20 -7.07 -6.97
N THR A 231 -13.25 -7.51 -6.15
CA THR A 231 -12.62 -6.76 -5.06
C THR A 231 -11.22 -6.27 -5.43
N SER A 232 -10.59 -6.88 -6.45
CA SER A 232 -9.28 -6.46 -6.98
C SER A 232 -9.17 -6.75 -8.48
N TRP A 233 -8.47 -5.91 -9.24
CA TRP A 233 -8.12 -6.15 -10.65
C TRP A 233 -6.86 -5.39 -11.04
N LYS A 234 -6.34 -5.62 -12.25
CA LYS A 234 -5.12 -4.96 -12.73
C LYS A 234 -5.45 -3.75 -13.59
N GLY A 235 -4.93 -2.59 -13.20
CA GLY A 235 -5.11 -1.32 -13.91
C GLY A 235 -6.35 -0.57 -13.44
N ASP A 236 -6.72 0.48 -14.17
CA ASP A 236 -7.73 1.45 -13.70
C ASP A 236 -9.17 0.92 -13.80
N GLU A 237 -9.43 -0.02 -14.71
CA GLU A 237 -10.76 -0.56 -14.96
C GLU A 237 -10.77 -2.08 -15.10
N VAL A 238 -11.88 -2.71 -14.72
CA VAL A 238 -12.12 -4.15 -14.89
C VAL A 238 -12.05 -4.53 -16.37
N ARG A 239 -11.23 -5.54 -16.69
CA ARG A 239 -11.07 -6.12 -18.03
C ARG A 239 -11.63 -7.53 -18.10
N LYS A 240 -11.92 -7.99 -19.33
CA LYS A 240 -12.44 -9.35 -19.60
C LYS A 240 -11.51 -10.47 -19.13
N THR A 241 -10.21 -10.20 -18.96
CA THR A 241 -9.25 -11.16 -18.40
C THR A 241 -9.42 -11.31 -16.88
N ASP A 242 -9.75 -10.22 -16.18
CA ASP A 242 -9.80 -10.17 -14.71
C ASP A 242 -10.96 -10.99 -14.17
N VAL A 243 -12.08 -11.04 -14.89
CA VAL A 243 -13.31 -11.73 -14.46
C VAL A 243 -13.15 -13.26 -14.41
N THR A 244 -12.06 -13.81 -14.95
CA THR A 244 -11.77 -15.25 -14.93
C THR A 244 -10.77 -15.65 -13.85
N ILE A 245 -10.31 -14.71 -13.04
CA ILE A 245 -9.36 -14.92 -11.94
C ILE A 245 -10.15 -15.02 -10.64
N ALA A 246 -10.12 -16.17 -9.99
CA ALA A 246 -10.88 -16.39 -8.75
C ALA A 246 -10.41 -15.49 -7.60
N LYS A 247 -9.10 -15.23 -7.48
CA LYS A 247 -8.52 -14.34 -6.47
C LYS A 247 -9.18 -12.95 -6.47
N ASN A 248 -9.57 -12.45 -7.65
CA ASN A 248 -10.19 -11.13 -7.81
C ASN A 248 -11.60 -11.00 -7.22
N TYR A 249 -12.23 -12.11 -6.82
CA TYR A 249 -13.54 -12.12 -6.18
C TYR A 249 -13.46 -12.38 -4.67
N LEU A 250 -12.26 -12.53 -4.10
CA LEU A 250 -12.08 -12.82 -2.67
C LEU A 250 -12.33 -11.58 -1.83
N LYS A 251 -13.04 -11.75 -0.72
CA LYS A 251 -13.16 -10.71 0.30
C LYS A 251 -11.83 -10.54 1.03
N GLU A 252 -11.64 -9.41 1.70
CA GLU A 252 -10.43 -9.10 2.48
C GLU A 252 -10.06 -10.21 3.49
N THR A 253 -11.04 -10.72 4.22
CA THR A 253 -10.82 -11.83 5.16
C THR A 253 -10.39 -13.13 4.47
N GLU A 254 -10.91 -13.38 3.26
CA GLU A 254 -10.63 -14.61 2.52
C GLU A 254 -9.28 -14.56 1.81
N ILE A 255 -8.86 -13.39 1.32
CA ILE A 255 -7.53 -13.21 0.75
C ILE A 255 -6.46 -13.31 1.84
N ASP A 256 -6.72 -12.76 3.03
CA ASP A 256 -5.83 -12.92 4.19
C ASP A 256 -5.70 -14.37 4.62
N GLU A 257 -6.82 -15.09 4.69
CA GLU A 257 -6.84 -16.50 5.03
C GLU A 257 -6.11 -17.34 3.98
N LEU A 258 -6.38 -17.11 2.70
CA LEU A 258 -5.68 -17.78 1.59
C LEU A 258 -4.16 -17.51 1.68
N ASN A 259 -3.77 -16.25 1.86
CA ASN A 259 -2.37 -15.85 1.93
C ASN A 259 -1.66 -16.54 3.10
N ARG A 260 -2.29 -16.62 4.28
CA ARG A 260 -1.76 -17.35 5.45
C ARG A 260 -1.57 -18.84 5.17
N ILE A 261 -2.57 -19.51 4.59
CA ILE A 261 -2.50 -20.95 4.27
C ILE A 261 -1.37 -21.22 3.29
N VAL A 262 -1.28 -20.42 2.21
CA VAL A 262 -0.27 -20.59 1.17
C VAL A 262 1.13 -20.48 1.75
N VAL A 263 1.39 -19.45 2.57
CA VAL A 263 2.70 -19.25 3.20
C VAL A 263 3.07 -20.43 4.11
N MET A 264 2.18 -20.83 5.00
CA MET A 264 2.43 -21.96 5.92
C MET A 264 2.65 -23.28 5.16
N TRP A 265 1.87 -23.52 4.10
CA TRP A 265 2.03 -24.71 3.25
C TRP A 265 3.39 -24.71 2.54
N LEU A 266 3.81 -23.57 1.99
CA LEU A 266 5.10 -23.46 1.31
C LEU A 266 6.27 -23.68 2.27
N ASP A 267 6.21 -23.13 3.49
CA ASP A 267 7.24 -23.33 4.51
C ASP A 267 7.31 -24.80 4.95
N TYR A 268 6.16 -25.43 5.16
CA TYR A 268 6.08 -26.87 5.45
C TYR A 268 6.67 -27.71 4.30
N ALA A 269 6.29 -27.41 3.07
CA ALA A 269 6.72 -28.17 1.90
C ALA A 269 8.24 -27.99 1.65
N GLU A 270 8.77 -26.79 1.86
CA GLU A 270 10.20 -26.54 1.80
C GLU A 270 10.99 -27.35 2.85
N ASP A 271 10.53 -27.38 4.10
CA ASP A 271 11.17 -28.17 5.16
C ASP A 271 11.18 -29.66 4.81
N GLN A 272 10.06 -30.19 4.31
CA GLN A 272 9.97 -31.59 3.90
C GLN A 272 10.95 -31.93 2.76
N ALA A 273 11.09 -31.04 1.78
CA ALA A 273 12.03 -31.22 0.67
C ALA A 273 13.50 -31.11 1.13
N LYS A 274 13.83 -30.13 1.98
CA LYS A 274 15.18 -29.94 2.54
C LYS A 274 15.65 -31.12 3.38
N ARG A 275 14.74 -31.81 4.08
CA ARG A 275 15.03 -33.03 4.83
C ARG A 275 15.29 -34.26 3.94
N ARG A 276 15.44 -34.07 2.62
CA ARG A 276 15.77 -35.10 1.60
C ARG A 276 14.86 -36.33 1.67
N LYS A 277 13.61 -36.15 2.08
CA LYS A 277 12.61 -37.20 1.94
C LYS A 277 12.29 -37.30 0.46
N GLN A 278 12.49 -38.45 -0.16
CA GLN A 278 11.95 -38.69 -1.51
C GLN A 278 10.42 -38.65 -1.38
N VAL A 279 9.80 -37.67 -2.03
CA VAL A 279 8.34 -37.48 -2.03
C VAL A 279 7.88 -37.45 -3.47
N PHE A 280 6.90 -38.29 -3.82
CA PHE A 280 6.29 -38.26 -5.15
C PHE A 280 5.20 -37.18 -5.23
N MET A 281 4.86 -36.71 -6.42
CA MET A 281 3.79 -35.74 -6.66
C MET A 281 2.47 -36.14 -5.97
N LYS A 282 2.11 -37.42 -6.01
CA LYS A 282 0.90 -37.95 -5.34
C LYS A 282 0.93 -37.78 -3.81
N ASP A 283 2.10 -37.88 -3.20
CA ASP A 283 2.26 -37.83 -1.75
C ASP A 283 2.09 -36.42 -1.23
N TRP A 284 2.48 -35.42 -2.03
CA TRP A 284 2.20 -34.03 -1.74
C TRP A 284 0.71 -33.70 -1.69
N GLY A 285 -0.10 -34.32 -2.55
CA GLY A 285 -1.56 -34.18 -2.49
C GLY A 285 -2.15 -34.71 -1.17
N LYS A 286 -1.58 -35.80 -0.63
CA LYS A 286 -1.94 -36.37 0.67
C LYS A 286 -1.42 -35.50 1.83
N LYS A 287 -0.18 -35.03 1.74
CA LYS A 287 0.43 -34.12 2.72
C LYS A 287 -0.32 -32.80 2.83
N LEU A 288 -0.81 -32.24 1.72
CA LEU A 288 -1.65 -31.04 1.74
C LEU A 288 -2.97 -31.28 2.48
N ASN A 289 -3.62 -32.42 2.24
CA ASN A 289 -4.84 -32.77 2.98
C ASN A 289 -4.56 -32.92 4.49
N ALA A 290 -3.49 -33.59 4.86
CA ALA A 290 -3.09 -33.75 6.26
C ALA A 290 -2.75 -32.40 6.90
N PHE A 291 -2.00 -31.55 6.18
CA PHE A 291 -1.66 -30.20 6.62
C PHE A 291 -2.90 -29.34 6.85
N LEU A 292 -3.85 -29.33 5.92
CA LEU A 292 -5.09 -28.57 6.06
C LEU A 292 -5.91 -29.07 7.27
N ARG A 293 -6.08 -30.38 7.43
CA ARG A 293 -6.77 -30.97 8.59
C ARG A 293 -6.09 -30.63 9.91
N PHE A 294 -4.75 -30.71 9.95
CA PHE A 294 -3.98 -30.41 11.15
C PHE A 294 -4.14 -28.95 11.60
N ASN A 295 -4.40 -28.04 10.66
CA ASN A 295 -4.63 -26.62 10.95
C ASN A 295 -6.14 -26.29 11.08
N ASP A 296 -6.99 -27.29 11.35
CA ASP A 296 -8.45 -27.15 11.49
C ASP A 296 -9.14 -26.51 10.28
N ARG A 297 -8.64 -26.79 9.07
CA ARG A 297 -9.18 -26.25 7.82
C ARG A 297 -10.00 -27.27 7.06
N ASN A 298 -11.03 -26.77 6.40
CA ASN A 298 -11.87 -27.56 5.51
C ASN A 298 -11.06 -28.08 4.33
N VAL A 299 -11.11 -29.40 4.11
CA VAL A 299 -10.47 -30.04 2.97
C VAL A 299 -11.50 -30.32 1.90
N LEU A 300 -11.21 -29.90 0.68
CA LEU A 300 -12.05 -30.15 -0.48
C LEU A 300 -12.29 -31.68 -0.65
N PRO A 301 -13.53 -32.17 -0.51
CA PRO A 301 -13.81 -33.60 -0.48
C PRO A 301 -13.83 -34.25 -1.88
N ASN A 302 -14.12 -33.48 -2.93
CA ASN A 302 -14.24 -33.95 -4.31
C ASN A 302 -13.75 -32.87 -5.30
N ALA A 303 -13.97 -33.04 -6.61
CA ALA A 303 -13.49 -32.08 -7.62
C ALA A 303 -14.25 -30.73 -7.65
N GLY A 304 -15.24 -30.53 -6.78
CA GLY A 304 -16.21 -29.42 -6.86
C GLY A 304 -17.36 -29.73 -7.83
N LYS A 305 -18.37 -28.87 -7.84
CA LYS A 305 -19.60 -29.02 -8.62
C LYS A 305 -19.56 -28.28 -9.96
N VAL A 306 -18.67 -27.29 -10.11
CA VAL A 306 -18.63 -26.41 -11.28
C VAL A 306 -17.36 -26.63 -12.11
N LYS A 307 -17.53 -26.87 -13.41
CA LYS A 307 -16.40 -26.96 -14.36
C LYS A 307 -15.84 -25.57 -14.67
N LYS A 308 -14.50 -25.44 -14.73
CA LYS A 308 -13.79 -24.19 -15.07
C LYS A 308 -14.29 -23.54 -16.37
N LYS A 309 -14.52 -24.31 -17.43
CA LYS A 309 -15.04 -23.78 -18.71
C LYS A 309 -16.43 -23.14 -18.55
N ALA A 310 -17.30 -23.72 -17.72
CA ALA A 310 -18.63 -23.19 -17.46
C ALA A 310 -18.58 -21.90 -16.64
N ALA A 311 -17.74 -21.87 -15.58
CA ALA A 311 -17.53 -20.67 -14.76
C ALA A 311 -16.95 -19.51 -15.58
N ASN A 312 -15.92 -19.77 -16.39
CA ASN A 312 -15.31 -18.74 -17.25
C ASN A 312 -16.28 -18.25 -18.34
N GLY A 313 -17.09 -19.14 -18.90
CA GLY A 313 -18.14 -18.77 -19.86
C GLY A 313 -19.21 -17.87 -19.23
N HIS A 314 -19.62 -18.19 -18.00
CA HIS A 314 -20.52 -17.34 -17.21
C HIS A 314 -19.94 -15.94 -16.98
N ALA A 315 -18.74 -15.86 -16.41
CA ALA A 315 -18.12 -14.58 -16.09
C ALA A 315 -17.90 -13.69 -17.33
N ARG A 316 -17.57 -14.28 -18.48
CA ARG A 316 -17.43 -13.52 -19.74
C ARG A 316 -18.76 -12.97 -20.26
N LYS A 317 -19.86 -13.71 -20.13
CA LYS A 317 -21.21 -13.25 -20.50
C LYS A 317 -21.67 -12.12 -19.58
N GLU A 318 -21.41 -12.25 -18.29
CA GLU A 318 -21.70 -11.19 -17.32
C GLU A 318 -20.84 -9.95 -17.61
N TYR A 319 -19.59 -10.12 -18.05
CA TYR A 319 -18.72 -9.00 -18.42
C TYR A 319 -19.27 -8.22 -19.61
N GLU A 320 -19.80 -8.91 -20.63
CA GLU A 320 -20.40 -8.25 -21.81
C GLU A 320 -21.58 -7.35 -21.39
N LYS A 321 -22.45 -7.82 -20.48
CA LYS A 321 -23.54 -6.99 -19.92
C LYS A 321 -23.02 -5.82 -19.09
N PHE A 322 -22.02 -6.06 -18.25
CA PHE A 322 -21.41 -5.04 -17.41
C PHE A 322 -20.74 -3.94 -18.24
N GLU A 323 -20.04 -4.32 -19.30
CA GLU A 323 -19.37 -3.40 -20.21
C GLU A 323 -20.37 -2.52 -20.98
N MET A 324 -21.48 -3.09 -21.44
CA MET A 324 -22.58 -2.31 -22.03
C MET A 324 -23.12 -1.27 -21.05
N ARG A 325 -23.51 -1.68 -19.83
CA ARG A 325 -24.00 -0.76 -18.79
C ARG A 325 -22.98 0.34 -18.45
N ARG A 326 -21.70 -0.03 -18.33
CA ARG A 326 -20.61 0.92 -18.04
C ARG A 326 -20.44 1.93 -19.17
N ARG A 327 -20.55 1.49 -20.42
CA ARG A 327 -20.47 2.36 -21.60
C ARG A 327 -21.63 3.34 -21.64
N GLU A 328 -22.86 2.86 -21.47
CA GLU A 328 -24.08 3.70 -21.41
C GLU A 328 -23.97 4.76 -20.30
N TYR A 329 -23.47 4.36 -19.12
CA TYR A 329 -23.23 5.30 -18.02
C TYR A 329 -22.20 6.37 -18.39
N LYS A 330 -21.06 6.00 -18.99
CA LYS A 330 -20.03 6.94 -19.43
C LYS A 330 -20.56 7.92 -20.49
N GLU A 331 -21.31 7.42 -21.47
CA GLU A 331 -21.96 8.24 -22.49
C GLU A 331 -22.92 9.25 -21.83
N SER A 332 -23.76 8.81 -20.89
CA SER A 332 -24.68 9.71 -20.17
C SER A 332 -23.98 10.77 -19.30
N MET A 333 -22.82 10.44 -18.74
CA MET A 333 -22.04 11.39 -17.94
C MET A 333 -21.33 12.42 -18.82
N ALA A 334 -20.78 11.98 -19.95
CA ALA A 334 -20.19 12.88 -20.95
C ALA A 334 -21.23 13.84 -21.53
N GLU A 335 -22.45 13.37 -21.80
CA GLU A 335 -23.57 14.23 -22.22
C GLU A 335 -23.93 15.28 -21.17
N LYS A 336 -24.02 14.90 -19.89
CA LYS A 336 -24.29 15.85 -18.80
C LYS A 336 -23.18 16.89 -18.65
N GLU A 337 -21.92 16.46 -18.74
CA GLU A 337 -20.77 17.35 -18.64
C GLU A 337 -20.72 18.33 -19.83
N TYR A 338 -21.01 17.84 -21.04
CA TYR A 338 -21.15 18.68 -22.22
C TYR A 338 -22.29 19.71 -22.08
N MET A 339 -23.45 19.30 -21.56
CA MET A 339 -24.56 20.21 -21.28
C MET A 339 -24.20 21.28 -20.25
N LEU A 340 -23.50 20.92 -19.17
CA LEU A 340 -23.02 21.88 -18.17
C LEU A 340 -22.05 22.90 -18.78
N GLN A 341 -21.13 22.45 -19.64
CA GLN A 341 -20.21 23.34 -20.35
C GLN A 341 -20.94 24.29 -21.30
N LEU A 342 -21.98 23.82 -22.00
CA LEU A 342 -22.82 24.68 -22.84
C LEU A 342 -23.60 25.71 -22.02
N GLU A 343 -24.15 25.33 -20.86
CA GLU A 343 -24.84 26.25 -19.95
C GLU A 343 -23.90 27.31 -19.37
N GLU A 344 -22.68 26.93 -18.98
CA GLU A 344 -21.65 27.86 -18.51
C GLU A 344 -21.20 28.80 -19.63
N ALA A 345 -20.99 28.29 -20.84
CA ALA A 345 -20.66 29.11 -22.00
C ALA A 345 -21.80 30.10 -22.33
N ALA A 346 -23.06 29.66 -22.26
CA ALA A 346 -24.22 30.51 -22.50
C ALA A 346 -24.36 31.63 -21.45
N LYS A 347 -24.03 31.37 -20.18
CA LYS A 347 -24.00 32.40 -19.12
C LYS A 347 -22.89 33.44 -19.30
N MET A 348 -21.82 33.09 -20.03
CA MET A 348 -20.70 33.98 -20.34
C MET A 348 -20.93 34.84 -21.60
N LEU A 349 -22.04 34.64 -22.32
CA LEU A 349 -22.41 35.48 -23.46
C LEU A 349 -22.96 36.83 -22.97
N PRO A 350 -22.51 37.97 -23.51
CA PRO A 350 -23.03 39.28 -23.14
C PRO A 350 -24.49 39.41 -23.56
N ALA A 351 -25.34 39.94 -22.67
CA ALA A 351 -26.75 40.21 -22.98
C ALA A 351 -26.84 41.13 -24.21
N GLU A 352 -27.61 40.71 -25.22
CA GLU A 352 -27.85 41.50 -26.42
C GLU A 352 -28.36 42.90 -26.03
N LYS A 353 -27.60 43.93 -26.40
CA LYS A 353 -28.09 45.31 -26.41
C LYS A 353 -29.26 45.36 -27.38
N LYS A 354 -30.50 45.44 -26.85
CA LYS A 354 -31.67 45.86 -27.62
C LYS A 354 -31.32 47.21 -28.26
N GLY A 355 -31.18 47.21 -29.57
CA GLY A 355 -30.83 48.38 -30.36
C GLY A 355 -31.87 49.48 -30.20
N GLU A 356 -31.40 50.66 -29.80
CA GLU A 356 -32.00 51.92 -30.21
C GLU A 356 -31.88 52.02 -31.73
N SER A 357 -32.98 51.89 -32.44
CA SER A 357 -33.08 52.37 -33.83
C SER A 357 -33.59 53.81 -33.77
N GLU A 358 -32.68 54.70 -34.14
CA GLU A 358 -32.82 56.15 -34.27
C GLU A 358 -33.97 56.55 -35.21
N ASN A 359 -34.68 57.61 -34.83
CA ASN A 359 -35.37 58.48 -35.77
C ASN A 359 -34.31 59.30 -36.53
N GLY A 360 -34.38 59.26 -37.86
CA GLY A 360 -33.63 60.11 -38.77
C GLY A 360 -34.22 60.06 -40.17
#